data_AF-A0A8R7TW29-F1
#
_entry.id   AF-A0A8R7TW29-F1
#
_cell.length_a   1.000
_cell.length_b   1.000
_cell.length_c   1.000
_cell.angle_alpha   90.00
_cell.angle_beta   90.00
_cell.angle_gamma   90.00
#
_symmetry.space_group_name_H-M   'P 1'
#
loop_
_entity.id
_entity.type
_entity.pdbx_description
1 polymer ?
#
loop_
_entity_poly.entity_id
_entity_poly.type
_entity_poly.pdbx_seq_one_letter_code
_entity_poly.pdbx_strand_id
1 'polypeptide(L)'
;MAKMTNAYDLPARKVIHTVGPKYAVKYHTAAESALSHCYRSCLELLVENGLESIAMGCIYTEAKNYPREPAAHVAIRTVRRFLEKQKDKITAVVFCTISSTDTEIYKRLLPLYFPRDKQEEEIASLKLPADVGDENGEPIIDERKIRIKTLPAEAANSKYAVPVPADIPLSGSGLTRRRNSKLDSYLDPSFMSIIKDPDLRRKEQWEKSAQAKKGFNFAKLLGFGDLGGPALSAAEEYSLHQRYLAKANSLNLSEIAEMKIIYRGGVDSEGRPIMVVVGAHFLLRCLDLERFILYVVKEFEPLIQKPYSIVYFHSAASLQVQPDLGFMKRLQQMLGRKHQRNLQAIYVLHPTLGLRTAILALQLLVDGDVWKKVVYVDRLMQLFRYVPREQLTIPDFVFQHDLEVNGGKGIIVDPRTKHVYQRPSG
;
A
#
# COMPACT_ATOMS: atom_id res chain seq x y z
N MET A 1 -0.62 -13.36 -22.41
CA MET A 1 0.41 -13.86 -21.45
C MET A 1 -0.11 -13.69 -20.03
N ALA A 2 -0.68 -14.76 -19.47
CA ALA A 2 -1.04 -14.84 -18.06
C ALA A 2 -0.36 -16.08 -17.46
N LYS A 3 -0.07 -16.07 -16.16
CA LYS A 3 0.48 -17.22 -15.44
C LYS A 3 -0.30 -17.45 -14.16
N MET A 4 -0.60 -18.69 -13.85
CA MET A 4 -1.36 -19.04 -12.65
C MET A 4 -0.44 -19.57 -11.55
N THR A 5 -0.71 -19.18 -10.31
CA THR A 5 -0.06 -19.71 -9.11
C THR A 5 -1.11 -20.15 -8.10
N ASN A 6 -0.70 -20.97 -7.12
CA ASN A 6 -1.53 -21.21 -5.94
C ASN A 6 -1.73 -19.90 -5.17
N ALA A 7 -2.92 -19.72 -4.61
CA ALA A 7 -3.28 -18.54 -3.84
C ALA A 7 -2.87 -18.64 -2.36
N TYR A 8 -2.55 -19.85 -1.90
CA TYR A 8 -2.16 -20.17 -0.52
C TYR A 8 -3.21 -19.70 0.49
N ASP A 9 -2.92 -18.63 1.23
CA ASP A 9 -3.74 -18.15 2.34
C ASP A 9 -4.84 -17.16 1.92
N LEU A 10 -4.95 -16.86 0.63
CA LEU A 10 -6.06 -16.07 0.13
C LEU A 10 -7.35 -16.93 0.09
N PRO A 11 -8.54 -16.31 0.23
CA PRO A 11 -9.83 -17.02 0.11
C PRO A 11 -10.09 -17.55 -1.31
N ALA A 12 -9.28 -17.17 -2.31
CA ALA A 12 -9.33 -17.71 -3.66
C ALA A 12 -8.53 -19.01 -3.76
N ARG A 13 -8.88 -19.91 -4.70
CA ARG A 13 -8.12 -21.16 -4.94
C ARG A 13 -6.79 -20.91 -5.67
N LYS A 14 -6.80 -19.98 -6.62
CA LYS A 14 -5.67 -19.66 -7.51
C LYS A 14 -5.56 -18.16 -7.72
N VAL A 15 -4.36 -17.69 -8.08
CA VAL A 15 -4.10 -16.32 -8.50
C VAL A 15 -3.58 -16.33 -9.93
N ILE A 16 -4.16 -15.51 -10.79
CA ILE A 16 -3.73 -15.33 -12.18
C ILE A 16 -2.99 -14.00 -12.29
N HIS A 17 -1.73 -14.07 -12.73
CA HIS A 17 -0.86 -12.93 -12.93
C HIS A 17 -0.84 -12.56 -14.41
N THR A 18 -1.11 -11.30 -14.73
CA THR A 18 -1.10 -10.78 -16.09
C THR A 18 -0.52 -9.37 -16.12
N VAL A 19 0.09 -8.99 -17.24
CA VAL A 19 0.73 -7.68 -17.40
C VAL A 19 0.01 -6.90 -18.48
N GLY A 20 -0.75 -5.87 -18.08
CA GLY A 20 -1.41 -4.99 -19.05
C GLY A 20 -0.43 -4.21 -19.93
N PRO A 21 -0.84 -3.82 -21.14
CA PRO A 21 0.00 -3.10 -22.09
C PRO A 21 0.25 -1.64 -21.68
N LYS A 22 1.37 -1.07 -22.16
CA LYS A 22 1.59 0.38 -22.14
C LYS A 22 0.84 1.01 -23.31
N TYR A 23 0.10 2.08 -23.04
CA TYR A 23 -0.64 2.79 -24.07
C TYR A 23 0.20 3.92 -24.65
N ALA A 24 0.22 3.99 -25.97
CA ALA A 24 0.78 5.08 -26.73
C ALA A 24 -0.19 5.39 -27.88
N VAL A 25 -0.48 6.65 -28.11
CA VAL A 25 -1.47 7.10 -29.11
C VAL A 25 -1.19 6.51 -30.50
N LYS A 26 0.08 6.45 -30.89
CA LYS A 26 0.54 5.86 -32.17
C LYS A 26 0.22 4.37 -32.31
N TYR A 27 0.07 3.65 -31.20
CA TYR A 27 -0.10 2.19 -31.15
C TYR A 27 -1.40 1.80 -30.43
N HIS A 28 -2.46 2.61 -30.56
CA HIS A 28 -3.73 2.37 -29.87
C HIS A 28 -4.32 1.00 -30.20
N THR A 29 -4.37 0.61 -31.49
CA THR A 29 -4.87 -0.72 -31.91
C THR A 29 -4.08 -1.87 -31.29
N ALA A 30 -2.75 -1.78 -31.29
CA ALA A 30 -1.89 -2.79 -30.68
C ALA A 30 -2.10 -2.87 -29.15
N ALA A 31 -2.32 -1.73 -28.51
CA ALA A 31 -2.64 -1.68 -27.08
C ALA A 31 -4.01 -2.31 -26.77
N GLU A 32 -5.01 -2.08 -27.62
CA GLU A 32 -6.33 -2.71 -27.50
C GLU A 32 -6.28 -4.22 -27.68
N SER A 33 -5.63 -4.72 -28.75
CA SER A 33 -5.45 -6.16 -28.97
C SER A 33 -4.67 -6.81 -27.82
N ALA A 34 -3.62 -6.16 -27.32
CA ALA A 34 -2.85 -6.66 -26.19
C ALA A 34 -3.67 -6.70 -24.90
N LEU A 35 -4.51 -5.69 -24.65
CA LEU A 35 -5.38 -5.64 -23.48
C LEU A 35 -6.46 -6.71 -23.55
N SER A 36 -7.11 -6.89 -24.71
CA SER A 36 -8.06 -7.98 -24.97
C SER A 36 -7.40 -9.34 -24.71
N HIS A 37 -6.20 -9.56 -25.26
CA HIS A 37 -5.45 -10.79 -25.03
C HIS A 37 -5.13 -11.04 -23.55
N CYS A 38 -4.88 -9.99 -22.75
CA CYS A 38 -4.65 -10.14 -21.32
C CYS A 38 -5.88 -10.69 -20.58
N TYR A 39 -7.07 -10.14 -20.84
CA TYR A 39 -8.31 -10.62 -20.22
C TYR A 39 -8.65 -12.03 -20.69
N ARG A 40 -8.57 -12.27 -22.00
CA ARG A 40 -8.85 -13.57 -22.60
C ARG A 40 -7.93 -14.67 -22.05
N SER A 41 -6.62 -14.43 -21.96
CA SER A 41 -5.70 -15.40 -21.36
C SER A 41 -6.01 -15.72 -19.89
N CYS A 42 -6.58 -14.78 -19.13
CA CYS A 42 -6.99 -15.05 -17.76
C CYS A 42 -8.22 -15.98 -17.71
N LEU A 43 -9.18 -15.77 -18.60
CA LEU A 43 -10.38 -16.61 -18.71
C LEU A 43 -10.07 -18.00 -19.28
N GLU A 44 -9.14 -18.10 -20.24
CA GLU A 44 -8.64 -19.37 -20.76
C GLU A 44 -8.03 -20.21 -19.62
N LEU A 45 -7.12 -19.62 -18.82
CA LEU A 45 -6.53 -20.29 -17.65
C LEU A 45 -7.55 -20.70 -16.60
N LEU A 46 -8.61 -19.90 -16.40
CA LEU A 46 -9.71 -20.23 -15.49
C LEU A 46 -10.38 -21.55 -15.92
N VAL A 47 -10.75 -21.63 -17.20
CA VAL A 47 -11.44 -22.79 -17.78
C VAL A 47 -10.53 -24.03 -17.81
N GLU A 48 -9.28 -23.87 -18.26
CA GLU A 48 -8.31 -24.96 -18.34
C GLU A 48 -8.06 -25.65 -16.99
N ASN A 49 -8.23 -24.91 -15.88
CA ASN A 49 -8.02 -25.42 -14.53
C ASN A 49 -9.32 -25.79 -13.81
N GLY A 50 -10.45 -25.84 -14.51
CA GLY A 50 -11.74 -26.26 -13.95
C GLY A 50 -12.24 -25.34 -12.83
N LEU A 51 -11.95 -24.04 -12.93
CA LEU A 51 -12.44 -23.03 -12.00
C LEU A 51 -13.67 -22.33 -12.61
N GLU A 52 -14.64 -21.98 -11.77
CA GLU A 52 -15.94 -21.48 -12.23
C GLU A 52 -16.16 -19.97 -11.96
N SER A 53 -15.30 -19.37 -11.14
CA SER A 53 -15.46 -17.97 -10.71
C SER A 53 -14.15 -17.22 -10.74
N ILE A 54 -14.18 -15.98 -11.22
CA ILE A 54 -13.00 -15.10 -11.26
C ILE A 54 -13.34 -13.67 -10.82
N ALA A 55 -12.47 -13.09 -10.01
CA ALA A 55 -12.46 -11.66 -9.72
C ALA A 55 -11.30 -11.02 -10.51
N MET A 56 -11.61 -10.05 -11.35
CA MET A 56 -10.64 -9.39 -12.23
C MET A 56 -10.58 -7.89 -11.95
N GLY A 57 -9.39 -7.37 -11.69
CA GLY A 57 -9.16 -5.94 -11.57
C GLY A 57 -9.00 -5.24 -12.92
N CYS A 58 -8.94 -3.91 -12.90
CA CYS A 58 -8.55 -3.13 -14.08
C CYS A 58 -7.10 -3.46 -14.47
N ILE A 59 -6.91 -4.24 -15.55
CA ILE A 59 -5.58 -4.61 -16.07
C ILE A 59 -4.87 -3.40 -16.71
N TYR A 60 -5.67 -2.43 -17.17
CA TYR A 60 -5.21 -1.12 -17.57
C TYR A 60 -5.01 -0.24 -16.32
N THR A 61 -3.92 0.53 -16.29
CA THR A 61 -3.59 1.38 -15.14
C THR A 61 -3.14 2.75 -15.64
N GLU A 62 -3.40 3.81 -14.87
CA GLU A 62 -2.91 5.16 -15.20
C GLU A 62 -1.40 5.24 -15.34
N ALA A 63 -0.66 4.45 -14.56
CA ALA A 63 0.80 4.35 -14.68
C ALA A 63 1.27 3.89 -16.09
N LYS A 64 0.36 3.35 -16.91
CA LYS A 64 0.60 2.90 -18.28
C LYS A 64 -0.01 3.83 -19.33
N ASN A 65 -0.50 5.01 -18.92
CA ASN A 65 -1.14 6.03 -19.76
C ASN A 65 -2.35 5.54 -20.58
N TYR A 66 -2.99 4.45 -20.17
CA TYR A 66 -4.14 3.90 -20.91
C TYR A 66 -5.41 4.69 -20.53
N PRO A 67 -6.15 5.27 -21.51
CA PRO A 67 -7.40 5.97 -21.23
C PRO A 67 -8.43 5.01 -20.62
N ARG A 68 -9.00 5.39 -19.46
CA ARG A 68 -9.83 4.50 -18.63
C ARG A 68 -11.08 3.98 -19.34
N GLU A 69 -11.83 4.88 -19.98
CA GLU A 69 -13.11 4.52 -20.61
C GLU A 69 -12.95 3.63 -21.86
N PRO A 70 -12.08 3.93 -22.85
CA PRO A 70 -11.78 2.99 -23.93
C PRO A 70 -11.27 1.64 -23.43
N ALA A 71 -10.45 1.62 -22.37
CA ALA A 71 -9.96 0.37 -21.80
C ALA A 71 -11.06 -0.47 -21.13
N ALA A 72 -12.03 0.18 -20.48
CA ALA A 72 -13.19 -0.47 -19.91
C ALA A 72 -14.07 -1.11 -20.99
N HIS A 73 -14.27 -0.42 -22.12
CA HIS A 73 -14.96 -1.00 -23.29
C HIS A 73 -14.28 -2.28 -23.77
N VAL A 74 -12.95 -2.27 -23.95
CA VAL A 74 -12.19 -3.47 -24.34
C VAL A 74 -12.35 -4.59 -23.32
N ALA A 75 -12.18 -4.29 -22.03
CA ALA A 75 -12.28 -5.29 -20.96
C ALA A 75 -13.66 -5.97 -20.94
N ILE A 76 -14.73 -5.19 -20.92
CA ILE A 76 -16.10 -5.70 -20.81
C ILE A 76 -16.49 -6.46 -22.10
N ARG A 77 -16.13 -5.93 -23.27
CA ARG A 77 -16.38 -6.57 -24.56
C ARG A 77 -15.71 -7.93 -24.69
N THR A 78 -14.42 -8.02 -24.32
CA THR A 78 -13.68 -9.29 -24.36
C THR A 78 -14.31 -10.33 -23.44
N VAL A 79 -14.69 -9.93 -22.22
CA VAL A 79 -15.37 -10.83 -21.27
C VAL A 79 -16.71 -11.29 -21.82
N ARG A 80 -17.53 -10.36 -22.36
CA ARG A 80 -18.82 -10.70 -22.95
C ARG A 80 -18.67 -11.74 -24.07
N ARG A 81 -17.77 -11.51 -25.02
CA ARG A 81 -17.54 -12.44 -26.15
C ARG A 81 -17.02 -13.79 -25.69
N PHE A 82 -16.16 -13.82 -24.69
CA PHE A 82 -15.67 -15.08 -24.11
C PHE A 82 -16.82 -15.86 -23.46
N LEU A 83 -17.68 -15.19 -22.69
CA LEU A 83 -18.83 -15.82 -22.03
C LEU A 83 -19.86 -16.32 -23.04
N GLU A 84 -20.08 -15.64 -24.17
CA GLU A 84 -20.97 -16.14 -25.23
C GLU A 84 -20.51 -17.50 -25.79
N LYS A 85 -19.19 -17.75 -25.83
CA LYS A 85 -18.61 -19.03 -26.30
C LYS A 85 -18.55 -20.10 -25.21
N GLN A 86 -18.40 -19.71 -23.94
CA GLN A 86 -18.10 -20.65 -22.84
C GLN A 86 -19.01 -20.48 -21.61
N LYS A 87 -20.26 -20.06 -21.81
CA LYS A 87 -21.22 -19.75 -20.73
C LYS A 87 -21.40 -20.88 -19.70
N ASP A 88 -21.33 -22.14 -20.13
CA ASP A 88 -21.64 -23.29 -19.27
C ASP A 88 -20.52 -23.62 -18.27
N LYS A 89 -19.34 -23.01 -18.41
CA LYS A 89 -18.16 -23.31 -17.57
C LYS A 89 -17.86 -22.24 -16.51
N ILE A 90 -18.50 -21.07 -16.60
CA ILE A 90 -18.21 -19.91 -15.76
C ILE A 90 -19.50 -19.45 -15.08
N THR A 91 -19.53 -19.58 -13.75
CA THR A 91 -20.66 -19.21 -12.90
C THR A 91 -20.67 -17.72 -12.59
N ALA A 92 -19.49 -17.11 -12.38
CA ALA A 92 -19.41 -15.70 -12.01
C ALA A 92 -18.11 -15.00 -12.45
N VAL A 93 -18.26 -13.78 -12.98
CA VAL A 93 -17.15 -12.86 -13.24
C VAL A 93 -17.40 -11.56 -12.48
N VAL A 94 -16.47 -11.18 -11.61
CA VAL A 94 -16.56 -9.95 -10.81
C VAL A 94 -15.49 -8.97 -11.26
N PHE A 95 -15.89 -7.75 -11.64
CA PHE A 95 -14.96 -6.66 -11.91
C PHE A 95 -14.63 -5.90 -10.63
N CYS A 96 -13.37 -5.88 -10.22
CA CYS A 96 -12.88 -5.21 -9.02
C CYS A 96 -12.20 -3.89 -9.38
N THR A 97 -12.90 -2.78 -9.17
CA THR A 97 -12.37 -1.42 -9.39
C THR A 97 -11.72 -0.88 -8.12
N ILE A 98 -10.60 -0.16 -8.26
CA ILE A 98 -9.91 0.49 -7.13
C ILE A 98 -10.36 1.94 -6.97
N SER A 99 -10.59 2.64 -8.09
CA SER A 99 -10.98 4.05 -8.13
C SER A 99 -12.51 4.22 -8.20
N SER A 100 -13.03 5.29 -7.60
CA SER A 100 -14.43 5.69 -7.75
C SER A 100 -14.79 5.98 -9.22
N THR A 101 -13.88 6.62 -9.96
CA THR A 101 -14.10 6.92 -11.38
C THR A 101 -14.24 5.66 -12.22
N ASP A 102 -13.40 4.64 -12.00
CA ASP A 102 -13.52 3.37 -12.72
C ASP A 102 -14.85 2.70 -12.37
N THR A 103 -15.24 2.76 -11.09
CA THR A 103 -16.54 2.22 -10.64
C THR A 103 -17.72 2.89 -11.35
N GLU A 104 -17.70 4.20 -11.54
CA GLU A 104 -18.72 4.95 -12.31
C GLU A 104 -18.73 4.54 -13.79
N ILE A 105 -17.55 4.41 -14.40
CA ILE A 105 -17.42 3.94 -15.79
C ILE A 105 -18.02 2.54 -15.94
N TYR A 106 -17.64 1.57 -15.09
CA TYR A 106 -18.18 0.21 -15.17
C TYR A 106 -19.69 0.17 -14.89
N LYS A 107 -20.20 0.95 -13.93
CA LYS A 107 -21.65 1.05 -13.68
C LYS A 107 -22.43 1.53 -14.90
N ARG A 108 -21.86 2.46 -15.66
CA ARG A 108 -22.48 2.98 -16.90
C ARG A 108 -22.36 2.00 -18.07
N LEU A 109 -21.22 1.32 -18.20
CA LEU A 109 -20.92 0.49 -19.37
C LEU A 109 -21.44 -0.95 -19.26
N LEU A 110 -21.46 -1.55 -18.06
CA LEU A 110 -21.89 -2.94 -17.89
C LEU A 110 -23.30 -3.22 -18.45
N PRO A 111 -24.34 -2.39 -18.22
CA PRO A 111 -25.66 -2.60 -18.80
C PRO A 111 -25.68 -2.57 -20.33
N LEU A 112 -24.72 -1.90 -20.97
CA LEU A 112 -24.64 -1.85 -22.43
C LEU A 112 -24.16 -3.19 -23.02
N TYR A 113 -23.27 -3.90 -22.32
CA TYR A 113 -22.73 -5.19 -22.79
C TYR A 113 -23.46 -6.41 -22.19
N PHE A 114 -24.11 -6.21 -21.05
CA PHE A 114 -24.91 -7.20 -20.33
C PHE A 114 -26.28 -6.62 -20.01
N PRO A 115 -27.12 -6.37 -21.03
CA PRO A 115 -28.46 -5.82 -20.82
C PRO A 115 -29.31 -6.80 -20.01
N ARG A 116 -30.05 -6.27 -19.05
CA ARG A 116 -30.92 -7.05 -18.15
C ARG A 116 -32.36 -7.13 -18.66
N ASP A 117 -32.80 -6.08 -19.35
CA ASP A 117 -34.15 -5.90 -19.89
C ASP A 117 -34.10 -5.45 -21.35
N LYS A 118 -35.20 -5.62 -22.09
CA LYS A 118 -35.32 -5.20 -23.50
C LYS A 118 -35.02 -3.71 -23.72
N GLN A 119 -35.38 -2.86 -22.75
CA GLN A 119 -35.08 -1.43 -22.82
C GLN A 119 -33.56 -1.15 -22.78
N GLU A 120 -32.80 -1.88 -21.97
CA GLU A 120 -31.34 -1.75 -21.93
C GLU A 120 -30.71 -2.27 -23.22
N GLU A 121 -31.28 -3.33 -23.80
CA GLU A 121 -30.85 -3.88 -25.09
C GLU A 121 -31.03 -2.87 -26.25
N GLU A 122 -32.17 -2.19 -26.30
CA GLU A 122 -32.42 -1.11 -27.27
C GLU A 122 -31.41 0.04 -27.09
N ILE A 123 -31.19 0.50 -25.86
CA ILE A 123 -30.20 1.54 -25.56
C ILE A 123 -28.78 1.09 -25.92
N ALA A 124 -28.43 -0.17 -25.66
CA ALA A 124 -27.13 -0.73 -26.00
C ALA A 124 -26.88 -0.70 -27.50
N SER A 125 -27.86 -1.13 -28.30
CA SER A 125 -27.78 -1.10 -29.77
C SER A 125 -27.60 0.30 -30.36
N LEU A 126 -28.12 1.33 -29.68
CA LEU A 126 -27.96 2.73 -30.08
C LEU A 126 -26.61 3.32 -29.68
N LYS A 127 -26.06 2.92 -28.52
CA LYS A 127 -24.86 3.54 -27.93
C LYS A 127 -23.55 2.83 -28.27
N LEU A 128 -23.59 1.53 -28.55
CA LEU A 128 -22.39 0.79 -28.92
C LEU A 128 -22.12 0.92 -30.42
N PRO A 129 -20.85 1.15 -30.83
CA PRO A 129 -20.51 1.19 -32.24
C PRO A 129 -20.73 -0.19 -32.90
N ALA A 130 -21.15 -0.18 -34.17
CA ALA A 130 -21.37 -1.40 -34.96
C ALA A 130 -20.09 -2.23 -35.16
N ASP A 131 -18.92 -1.57 -35.11
CA ASP A 131 -17.60 -2.21 -35.15
C ASP A 131 -17.19 -2.69 -33.75
N VAL A 132 -17.73 -3.83 -33.35
CA VAL A 132 -17.50 -4.46 -32.04
C VAL A 132 -16.34 -5.46 -32.05
N GLY A 133 -15.42 -5.35 -33.02
CA GLY A 133 -14.33 -6.30 -33.20
C GLY A 133 -14.78 -7.68 -33.72
N ASP A 134 -13.84 -8.61 -33.81
CA ASP A 134 -14.03 -9.97 -34.29
C ASP A 134 -14.79 -10.86 -33.28
N GLU A 135 -14.95 -12.14 -33.59
CA GLU A 135 -15.61 -13.13 -32.72
C GLU A 135 -14.95 -13.27 -31.33
N ASN A 136 -13.75 -12.72 -31.14
CA ASN A 136 -13.01 -12.72 -29.87
C ASN A 136 -12.97 -11.33 -29.22
N GLY A 137 -13.61 -10.32 -29.82
CA GLY A 137 -13.64 -8.93 -29.35
C GLY A 137 -12.37 -8.13 -29.66
N GLU A 138 -11.52 -8.60 -30.58
CA GLU A 138 -10.33 -7.89 -31.07
C GLU A 138 -10.68 -6.97 -32.25
N PRO A 139 -10.10 -5.77 -32.37
CA PRO A 139 -10.39 -4.89 -33.51
C PRO A 139 -9.95 -5.52 -34.84
N ILE A 140 -10.84 -5.54 -35.84
CA ILE A 140 -10.53 -6.07 -37.18
C ILE A 140 -9.69 -5.02 -37.91
N ILE A 141 -8.45 -5.36 -38.26
CA ILE A 141 -7.57 -4.53 -39.06
C ILE A 141 -7.38 -5.23 -40.41
N ASP A 142 -7.98 -4.70 -41.47
CA ASP A 142 -7.96 -5.29 -42.82
C ASP A 142 -6.55 -5.45 -43.42
N GLU A 143 -5.52 -4.85 -42.82
CA GLU A 143 -4.17 -4.74 -43.39
C GLU A 143 -3.16 -5.85 -43.02
N ARG A 144 -3.56 -6.95 -42.34
CA ARG A 144 -2.63 -8.05 -41.98
C ARG A 144 -2.96 -9.41 -42.58
N LYS A 145 -3.37 -9.48 -43.85
CA LYS A 145 -3.18 -10.70 -44.65
C LYS A 145 -1.75 -10.70 -45.20
N ILE A 146 -0.81 -11.29 -44.46
CA ILE A 146 0.56 -11.47 -44.92
C ILE A 146 0.55 -12.40 -46.14
N ARG A 147 0.69 -11.86 -47.36
CA ARG A 147 1.10 -12.64 -48.53
C ARG A 147 2.58 -12.96 -48.37
N ILE A 148 2.90 -14.16 -47.89
CA ILE A 148 4.27 -14.67 -47.92
C ILE A 148 4.60 -14.94 -49.39
N LYS A 149 5.29 -14.00 -50.05
CA LYS A 149 6.09 -14.33 -51.24
C LYS A 149 7.49 -14.65 -50.76
N THR A 150 7.94 -15.87 -51.03
CA THR A 150 9.34 -16.26 -50.85
C THR A 150 10.23 -15.34 -51.69
N LEU A 151 11.25 -14.74 -51.08
CA LEU A 151 12.24 -13.94 -51.81
C LEU A 151 13.00 -14.84 -52.80
N PRO A 152 13.23 -14.40 -54.05
CA PRO A 152 14.07 -15.14 -54.99
C PRO A 152 15.53 -15.04 -54.55
N ALA A 153 16.21 -16.19 -54.50
CA ALA A 153 17.64 -16.26 -54.33
C ALA A 153 18.31 -15.95 -55.68
N GLU A 154 18.95 -14.79 -55.82
CA GLU A 154 19.92 -14.58 -56.88
C GLU A 154 20.98 -13.55 -56.51
N ALA A 155 22.20 -13.89 -56.88
CA ALA A 155 23.46 -13.24 -56.51
C ALA A 155 23.77 -12.03 -57.40
N ALA A 156 24.37 -10.97 -56.84
CA ALA A 156 25.40 -10.16 -57.49
C ALA A 156 25.98 -9.05 -56.58
N ASN A 157 27.29 -9.12 -56.36
CA ASN A 157 28.32 -8.07 -56.42
C ASN A 157 27.94 -6.58 -56.21
N SER A 158 28.60 -5.91 -55.25
CA SER A 158 29.73 -4.98 -55.52
C SER A 158 29.93 -3.92 -54.41
N LYS A 159 31.13 -3.99 -53.80
CA LYS A 159 32.07 -2.90 -53.44
C LYS A 159 31.50 -1.60 -52.86
N TYR A 160 31.75 -1.33 -51.58
CA TYR A 160 32.45 -0.14 -51.05
C TYR A 160 32.94 -0.44 -49.62
N ALA A 161 34.23 -0.25 -49.36
CA ALA A 161 34.87 -0.34 -48.03
C ALA A 161 34.81 1.04 -47.33
N VAL A 162 34.80 1.15 -46.00
CA VAL A 162 35.95 1.40 -45.07
C VAL A 162 35.30 1.99 -43.77
N PRO A 163 35.88 1.98 -42.53
CA PRO A 163 36.77 1.06 -41.81
C PRO A 163 36.26 0.66 -40.40
N VAL A 164 36.89 -0.36 -39.81
CA VAL A 164 36.79 -0.78 -38.40
C VAL A 164 37.83 -0.01 -37.55
N PRO A 165 37.50 0.53 -36.35
CA PRO A 165 38.50 0.94 -35.39
C PRO A 165 39.00 -0.25 -34.58
N ALA A 166 40.33 -0.31 -34.47
CA ALA A 166 41.14 -1.40 -33.93
C ALA A 166 40.83 -1.81 -32.48
N ASP A 167 40.93 -3.12 -32.23
CA ASP A 167 41.05 -3.70 -30.90
C ASP A 167 42.40 -3.30 -30.28
N ILE A 168 42.34 -2.61 -29.14
CA ILE A 168 43.50 -2.37 -28.26
C ILE A 168 43.57 -3.55 -27.28
N PRO A 169 44.68 -4.32 -27.22
CA PRO A 169 44.81 -5.42 -26.28
C PRO A 169 45.06 -4.85 -24.87
N LEU A 170 44.06 -4.91 -24.00
CA LEU A 170 44.25 -4.65 -22.58
C LEU A 170 44.97 -5.84 -21.93
N SER A 171 46.26 -5.63 -21.70
CA SER A 171 47.14 -6.51 -20.94
C SER A 171 46.56 -6.81 -19.56
N GLY A 172 46.40 -8.10 -19.25
CA GLY A 172 46.00 -8.58 -17.94
C GLY A 172 47.05 -8.22 -16.90
N SER A 173 46.72 -7.26 -16.03
CA SER A 173 47.45 -7.06 -14.77
C SER A 173 46.46 -7.15 -13.63
N GLY A 174 46.60 -8.21 -12.84
CA GLY A 174 45.80 -8.45 -11.64
C GLY A 174 45.99 -7.30 -10.66
N LEU A 175 44.96 -6.48 -10.49
CA LEU A 175 44.86 -5.55 -9.37
C LEU A 175 44.52 -6.36 -8.12
N THR A 176 45.58 -6.83 -7.48
CA THR A 176 45.56 -7.23 -6.07
C THR A 176 44.99 -6.06 -5.24
N ARG A 177 43.86 -6.34 -4.59
CA ARG A 177 43.19 -5.44 -3.65
C ARG A 177 44.16 -5.09 -2.50
N ARG A 178 44.82 -3.93 -2.59
CA ARG A 178 45.51 -3.33 -1.43
C ARG A 178 44.46 -3.04 -0.35
N ARG A 179 44.40 -3.89 0.68
CA ARG A 179 43.66 -3.60 1.92
C ARG A 179 44.45 -2.54 2.69
N ASN A 180 43.99 -1.29 2.61
CA ASN A 180 44.39 -0.27 3.58
C ASN A 180 43.47 -0.39 4.80
N SER A 181 43.95 -1.02 5.87
CA SER A 181 43.24 -1.24 7.15
C SER A 181 42.83 0.04 7.88
N LYS A 182 43.27 1.22 7.44
CA LYS A 182 43.01 2.52 8.08
C LYS A 182 41.77 3.24 7.52
N LEU A 183 41.20 2.75 6.43
CA LEU A 183 40.00 3.31 5.79
C LEU A 183 38.71 2.59 6.20
N ASP A 184 38.80 1.35 6.71
CA ASP A 184 37.64 0.56 7.13
C ASP A 184 36.89 1.18 8.34
N SER A 185 37.53 2.04 9.13
CA SER A 185 36.90 2.74 10.25
C SER A 185 36.04 3.94 9.84
N TYR A 186 36.16 4.41 8.60
CA TYR A 186 35.42 5.57 8.05
C TYR A 186 34.29 5.17 7.08
N LEU A 187 34.15 3.87 6.79
CA LEU A 187 33.13 3.38 5.87
C LEU A 187 31.81 3.17 6.61
N ASP A 188 30.84 4.04 6.35
CA ASP A 188 29.46 3.89 6.80
C ASP A 188 28.87 2.55 6.28
N PRO A 189 28.28 1.69 7.14
CA PRO A 189 27.56 0.49 6.72
C PRO A 189 26.53 0.75 5.60
N SER A 190 25.95 1.95 5.57
CA SER A 190 25.02 2.41 4.52
C SER A 190 25.73 2.50 3.16
N PHE A 191 26.95 3.03 3.14
CA PHE A 191 27.77 3.13 1.93
C PHE A 191 28.26 1.76 1.45
N MET A 192 28.69 0.88 2.37
CA MET A 192 29.10 -0.49 2.03
C MET A 192 27.97 -1.32 1.43
N SER A 193 26.72 -1.06 1.84
CA SER A 193 25.54 -1.76 1.29
C SER A 193 25.27 -1.42 -0.18
N ILE A 194 25.67 -0.24 -0.65
CA ILE A 194 25.48 0.22 -2.04
C ILE A 194 26.43 -0.49 -3.01
N ILE A 195 27.59 -0.95 -2.53
CA ILE A 195 28.66 -1.55 -3.34
C ILE A 195 28.36 -3.02 -3.72
N LYS A 196 27.42 -3.68 -3.03
CA LYS A 196 26.97 -5.04 -3.42
C LYS A 196 26.18 -5.00 -4.73
N ASP A 197 26.46 -5.93 -5.64
CA ASP A 197 25.68 -6.17 -6.86
C ASP A 197 24.16 -6.22 -6.55
N PRO A 198 23.32 -5.42 -7.25
CA PRO A 198 21.88 -5.35 -7.01
C PRO A 198 21.16 -6.71 -7.10
N ASP A 199 21.65 -7.64 -7.93
CA ASP A 199 21.00 -8.94 -8.10
C ASP A 199 21.31 -9.91 -6.95
N LEU A 200 22.54 -9.88 -6.41
CA LEU A 200 22.89 -10.61 -5.19
C LEU A 200 22.09 -10.12 -3.98
N ARG A 201 21.88 -8.79 -3.90
CA ARG A 201 21.05 -8.18 -2.85
C ARG A 201 19.60 -8.64 -2.94
N ARG A 202 19.04 -8.71 -4.15
CA ARG A 202 17.68 -9.21 -4.41
C ARG A 202 17.54 -10.69 -4.04
N LYS A 203 18.57 -11.51 -4.31
CA LYS A 203 18.61 -12.93 -3.95
C LYS A 203 18.67 -13.14 -2.43
N GLU A 204 19.58 -12.45 -1.73
CA GLU A 204 19.67 -12.49 -0.26
C GLU A 204 18.34 -12.05 0.40
N GLN A 205 17.66 -11.03 -0.14
CA GLN A 205 16.35 -10.58 0.34
C GLN A 205 15.25 -11.62 0.12
N TRP A 206 15.25 -12.27 -1.04
CA TRP A 206 14.29 -13.34 -1.34
C TRP A 206 14.49 -14.54 -0.41
N GLU A 207 15.74 -14.95 -0.18
CA GLU A 207 16.10 -16.04 0.73
C GLU A 207 15.70 -15.72 2.17
N LYS A 208 16.04 -14.52 2.69
CA LYS A 208 15.60 -14.09 4.04
C LYS A 208 14.09 -14.04 4.18
N SER A 209 13.38 -13.56 3.15
CA SER A 209 11.91 -13.49 3.15
C SER A 209 11.27 -14.89 3.09
N ALA A 210 11.86 -15.81 2.33
CA ALA A 210 11.42 -17.21 2.26
C ALA A 210 11.70 -17.96 3.59
N GLN A 211 12.81 -17.65 4.26
CA GLN A 211 13.20 -18.26 5.53
C GLN A 211 12.36 -17.72 6.71
N ALA A 212 12.02 -16.44 6.72
CA ALA A 212 11.10 -15.85 7.69
C ALA A 212 9.66 -16.40 7.55
N LYS A 213 9.20 -16.62 6.32
CA LYS A 213 7.89 -17.26 6.05
C LYS A 213 7.81 -18.72 6.54
N LYS A 214 8.94 -19.41 6.70
CA LYS A 214 8.98 -20.77 7.28
C LYS A 214 8.86 -20.78 8.81
N GLY A 215 9.19 -19.68 9.50
CA GLY A 215 9.38 -19.66 10.97
C GLY A 215 8.26 -19.05 11.81
N PHE A 216 7.22 -18.45 11.22
CA PHE A 216 6.31 -17.55 11.96
C PHE A 216 4.81 -17.79 11.66
N ASN A 217 4.37 -19.05 11.62
CA ASN A 217 2.94 -19.42 11.40
C ASN A 217 2.09 -19.42 12.69
N PHE A 218 2.66 -19.19 13.87
CA PHE A 218 1.93 -19.32 15.15
C PHE A 218 1.08 -18.09 15.49
N ALA A 219 1.51 -16.89 15.10
CA ALA A 219 0.79 -15.65 15.38
C ALA A 219 -0.48 -15.47 14.54
N LYS A 220 -0.47 -16.01 13.31
CA LYS A 220 -1.62 -16.03 12.42
C LYS A 220 -2.75 -16.93 12.93
N LEU A 221 -2.38 -18.07 13.53
CA LEU A 221 -3.30 -18.99 14.19
C LEU A 221 -3.97 -18.35 15.42
N LEU A 222 -3.32 -17.40 16.06
CA LEU A 222 -3.81 -16.66 17.24
C LEU A 222 -4.56 -15.35 16.90
N GLY A 223 -4.78 -15.04 15.61
CA GLY A 223 -5.54 -13.86 15.19
C GLY A 223 -4.76 -12.54 15.14
N PHE A 224 -3.42 -12.58 15.17
CA PHE A 224 -2.52 -11.41 15.12
C PHE A 224 -1.99 -11.06 13.71
N GLY A 225 -2.68 -11.54 12.66
CA GLY A 225 -2.40 -11.32 11.24
C GLY A 225 -0.95 -11.55 10.77
N ASP A 226 -0.53 -10.83 9.72
CA ASP A 226 0.79 -11.01 9.09
C ASP A 226 1.85 -10.13 9.79
N LEU A 227 2.60 -10.72 10.72
CA LEU A 227 3.61 -10.04 11.56
C LEU A 227 4.86 -9.54 10.81
N GLY A 228 4.77 -9.33 9.50
CA GLY A 228 5.80 -8.71 8.68
C GLY A 228 7.00 -9.61 8.43
N GLY A 229 7.70 -9.31 7.32
CA GLY A 229 8.92 -10.00 6.89
C GLY A 229 10.08 -9.89 7.90
N PRO A 230 11.25 -10.48 7.56
CA PRO A 230 12.41 -10.50 8.46
C PRO A 230 12.81 -9.09 8.89
N ALA A 231 13.41 -8.97 10.08
CA ALA A 231 13.95 -7.70 10.58
C ALA A 231 14.89 -7.08 9.54
N LEU A 232 14.60 -5.84 9.15
CA LEU A 232 15.37 -5.10 8.17
C LEU A 232 16.68 -4.62 8.81
N SER A 233 17.75 -4.56 8.02
CA SER A 233 18.99 -3.91 8.47
C SER A 233 18.77 -2.41 8.66
N ALA A 234 19.63 -1.76 9.46
CA ALA A 234 19.52 -0.32 9.71
C ALA A 234 19.55 0.52 8.41
N ALA A 235 20.35 0.09 7.42
CA ALA A 235 20.45 0.73 6.12
C ALA A 235 19.16 0.53 5.28
N GLU A 236 18.56 -0.65 5.35
CA GLU A 236 17.30 -0.94 4.66
C GLU A 236 16.12 -0.17 5.26
N GLU A 237 16.03 -0.07 6.59
CA GLU A 237 15.01 0.74 7.26
C GLU A 237 15.16 2.22 6.93
N TYR A 238 16.41 2.71 6.89
CA TYR A 238 16.68 4.08 6.47
C TYR A 238 16.27 4.33 5.01
N SER A 239 16.63 3.43 4.10
CA SER A 239 16.24 3.52 2.69
C SER A 239 14.72 3.45 2.51
N LEU A 240 14.05 2.54 3.24
CA LEU A 240 12.60 2.43 3.25
C LEU A 240 11.96 3.73 3.72
N HIS A 241 12.38 4.25 4.86
CA HIS A 241 11.89 5.50 5.43
C HIS A 241 12.07 6.67 4.46
N GLN A 242 13.25 6.83 3.86
CA GLN A 242 13.51 7.88 2.85
C GLN A 242 12.62 7.75 1.61
N ARG A 243 12.34 6.53 1.14
CA ARG A 243 11.42 6.30 0.01
C ARG A 243 9.99 6.72 0.35
N TYR A 244 9.51 6.40 1.56
CA TYR A 244 8.17 6.79 2.00
C TYR A 244 8.07 8.30 2.21
N LEU A 245 9.10 8.93 2.78
CA LEU A 245 9.16 10.38 2.93
C LEU A 245 9.15 11.10 1.58
N ALA A 246 9.95 10.64 0.61
CA ALA A 246 9.94 11.19 -0.75
C ALA A 246 8.56 11.07 -1.41
N LYS A 247 7.92 9.90 -1.29
CA LYS A 247 6.56 9.68 -1.79
C LYS A 247 5.54 10.59 -1.10
N ALA A 248 5.64 10.76 0.22
CA ALA A 248 4.76 11.62 1.00
C ALA A 248 4.91 13.11 0.65
N ASN A 249 6.12 13.53 0.26
CA ASN A 249 6.38 14.89 -0.21
C ASN A 249 5.83 15.14 -1.63
N SER A 250 5.72 14.11 -2.47
CA SER A 250 5.14 14.23 -3.81
C SER A 250 3.61 14.26 -3.85
N LEU A 251 2.93 13.89 -2.77
CA LEU A 251 1.47 13.76 -2.72
C LEU A 251 0.85 14.86 -1.86
N ASN A 252 -0.35 15.30 -2.25
CA ASN A 252 -1.19 16.11 -1.39
C ASN A 252 -1.89 15.21 -0.38
N LEU A 253 -1.76 15.54 0.91
CA LEU A 253 -2.29 14.77 2.05
C LEU A 253 -3.20 15.63 2.94
N SER A 254 -3.70 16.77 2.43
CA SER A 254 -4.56 17.69 3.17
C SER A 254 -5.85 17.03 3.67
N GLU A 255 -6.47 16.20 2.85
CA GLU A 255 -7.69 15.45 3.20
C GLU A 255 -7.50 14.58 4.45
N ILE A 256 -6.32 14.00 4.63
CA ILE A 256 -5.98 13.16 5.79
C ILE A 256 -5.66 14.02 7.00
N ALA A 257 -5.00 15.17 6.80
CA ALA A 257 -4.76 16.13 7.87
C ALA A 257 -6.08 16.66 8.47
N GLU A 258 -7.10 16.89 7.63
CA GLU A 258 -8.44 17.32 8.05
C GLU A 258 -9.15 16.29 8.95
N MET A 259 -8.82 15.01 8.82
CA MET A 259 -9.35 13.96 9.69
C MET A 259 -8.89 14.09 11.14
N LYS A 260 -7.81 14.87 11.40
CA LYS A 260 -7.23 15.10 12.74
C LYS A 260 -6.99 13.82 13.53
N ILE A 261 -6.56 12.77 12.82
CA ILE A 261 -6.16 11.50 13.46
C ILE A 261 -4.85 11.69 14.22
N ILE A 262 -3.92 12.42 13.61
CA ILE A 262 -2.64 12.79 14.19
C ILE A 262 -2.47 14.29 14.01
N TYR A 263 -1.96 14.97 15.03
CA TYR A 263 -1.61 16.38 14.94
C TYR A 263 -0.48 16.71 15.91
N ARG A 264 0.28 17.77 15.60
CA ARG A 264 1.34 18.26 16.48
C ARG A 264 0.72 19.03 17.63
N GLY A 265 1.02 18.59 18.84
CA GLY A 265 0.79 19.39 20.04
C GLY A 265 1.88 20.45 20.20
N GLY A 266 1.87 21.10 21.35
CA GLY A 266 2.96 21.94 21.79
C GLY A 266 4.08 21.11 22.44
N VAL A 267 4.45 21.47 23.66
CA VAL A 267 5.53 20.80 24.41
C VAL A 267 5.02 20.14 25.71
N ASP A 268 5.72 19.11 26.17
CA ASP A 268 5.49 18.52 27.49
C ASP A 268 6.14 19.36 28.60
N SER A 269 5.97 18.93 29.86
CA SER A 269 6.56 19.59 31.02
C SER A 269 8.09 19.66 30.99
N GLU A 270 8.75 18.83 30.17
CA GLU A 270 10.19 18.81 29.98
C GLU A 270 10.62 19.59 28.72
N GLY A 271 9.69 20.28 28.05
CA GLY A 271 9.96 21.06 26.85
C GLY A 271 10.12 20.22 25.58
N ARG A 272 9.78 18.93 25.61
CA ARG A 272 9.85 18.05 24.43
C ARG A 272 8.59 18.22 23.59
N PRO A 273 8.71 18.31 22.25
CA PRO A 273 7.55 18.45 21.40
C PRO A 273 6.67 17.19 21.45
N ILE A 274 5.37 17.40 21.29
CA ILE A 274 4.37 16.34 21.43
C ILE A 274 3.72 16.02 20.10
N MET A 275 3.60 14.73 19.82
CA MET A 275 2.67 14.25 18.82
C MET A 275 1.40 13.71 19.47
N VAL A 276 0.23 14.16 19.04
CA VAL A 276 -1.04 13.65 19.54
C VAL A 276 -1.67 12.73 18.52
N VAL A 277 -2.16 11.58 18.98
CA VAL A 277 -2.85 10.58 18.19
C VAL A 277 -4.24 10.33 18.79
N VAL A 278 -5.28 10.50 17.97
CA VAL A 278 -6.67 10.35 18.36
C VAL A 278 -7.23 9.03 17.80
N GLY A 279 -7.37 8.03 18.67
CA GLY A 279 -7.77 6.68 18.27
C GLY A 279 -9.14 6.62 17.59
N ALA A 280 -10.14 7.33 18.13
CA ALA A 280 -11.49 7.32 17.57
C ALA A 280 -11.56 7.86 16.12
N HIS A 281 -10.74 8.88 15.79
CA HIS A 281 -10.71 9.42 14.44
C HIS A 281 -10.13 8.45 13.42
N PHE A 282 -9.11 7.67 13.82
CA PHE A 282 -8.53 6.65 12.95
C PHE A 282 -9.59 5.63 12.53
N LEU A 283 -10.35 5.12 13.50
CA LEU A 283 -11.36 4.09 13.26
C LEU A 283 -12.54 4.58 12.43
N LEU A 284 -12.94 5.84 12.60
CA LEU A 284 -14.12 6.41 11.94
C LEU A 284 -13.84 6.98 10.54
N ARG A 285 -12.60 7.40 10.25
CA ARG A 285 -12.30 8.24 9.07
C ARG A 285 -11.19 7.68 8.17
N CYS A 286 -10.38 6.74 8.64
CA CYS A 286 -9.23 6.25 7.87
C CYS A 286 -9.63 5.16 6.86
N LEU A 287 -10.05 5.57 5.66
CA LEU A 287 -10.38 4.66 4.56
C LEU A 287 -9.14 4.23 3.75
N ASP A 288 -8.09 5.05 3.73
CA ASP A 288 -6.85 4.79 2.98
C ASP A 288 -5.64 4.70 3.91
N LEU A 289 -5.28 3.46 4.26
CA LEU A 289 -4.14 3.16 5.13
C LEU A 289 -2.79 3.55 4.50
N GLU A 290 -2.64 3.48 3.17
CA GLU A 290 -1.35 3.78 2.53
C GLU A 290 -1.07 5.28 2.56
N ARG A 291 -2.06 6.09 2.17
CA ARG A 291 -1.93 7.55 2.26
C ARG A 291 -1.82 8.00 3.72
N PHE A 292 -2.50 7.34 4.64
CA PHE A 292 -2.36 7.61 6.08
C PHE A 292 -0.93 7.36 6.56
N ILE A 293 -0.33 6.21 6.22
CA ILE A 293 1.07 5.92 6.55
C ILE A 293 2.01 7.02 6.03
N LEU A 294 1.82 7.46 4.77
CA LEU A 294 2.62 8.53 4.18
C LEU A 294 2.45 9.85 4.96
N TYR A 295 1.24 10.16 5.39
CA TYR A 295 0.95 11.30 6.25
C TYR A 295 1.65 11.18 7.61
N VAL A 296 1.60 10.02 8.25
CA VAL A 296 2.31 9.77 9.52
C VAL A 296 3.81 9.99 9.36
N VAL A 297 4.43 9.40 8.33
CA VAL A 297 5.87 9.58 8.06
C VAL A 297 6.22 11.05 7.88
N LYS A 298 5.42 11.79 7.11
CA LYS A 298 5.62 13.23 6.85
C LYS A 298 5.47 14.09 8.11
N GLU A 299 4.48 13.81 8.94
CA GLU A 299 4.22 14.58 10.16
C GLU A 299 5.22 14.30 11.28
N PHE A 300 5.68 13.06 11.39
CA PHE A 300 6.65 12.67 12.40
C PHE A 300 8.08 13.06 12.04
N GLU A 301 8.43 13.23 10.77
CA GLU A 301 9.79 13.55 10.32
C GLU A 301 10.47 14.69 11.11
N PRO A 302 9.86 15.89 11.29
CA PRO A 302 10.51 16.97 12.04
C PRO A 302 10.61 16.68 13.55
N LEU A 303 9.74 15.81 14.09
CA LEU A 303 9.72 15.45 15.51
C LEU A 303 10.76 14.39 15.83
N ILE A 304 10.92 13.40 14.95
CA ILE A 304 11.83 12.26 15.14
C ILE A 304 13.30 12.72 15.22
N GLN A 305 13.64 13.92 14.76
CA GLN A 305 15.01 14.45 14.84
C GLN A 305 15.43 14.84 16.27
N LYS A 306 14.49 15.09 17.18
CA LYS A 306 14.74 15.49 18.57
C LYS A 306 14.02 14.57 19.54
N PRO A 307 14.38 14.53 20.83
CA PRO A 307 13.60 13.83 21.84
C PRO A 307 12.15 14.34 21.87
N TYR A 308 11.17 13.45 21.77
CA TYR A 308 9.74 13.81 21.68
C TYR A 308 8.87 12.83 22.45
N SER A 309 7.63 13.24 22.73
CA SER A 309 6.63 12.45 23.45
C SER A 309 5.39 12.25 22.61
N ILE A 310 4.66 11.15 22.83
CA ILE A 310 3.38 10.86 22.15
C ILE A 310 2.26 10.90 23.19
N VAL A 311 1.14 11.50 22.84
CA VAL A 311 -0.11 11.42 23.62
C VAL A 311 -1.15 10.70 22.77
N TYR A 312 -1.66 9.56 23.25
CA TYR A 312 -2.69 8.78 22.58
C TYR A 312 -4.01 8.86 23.33
N PHE A 313 -5.05 9.39 22.68
CA PHE A 313 -6.41 9.41 23.21
C PHE A 313 -7.19 8.17 22.76
N HIS A 314 -7.51 7.30 23.71
CA HIS A 314 -8.27 6.08 23.44
C HIS A 314 -9.80 6.23 23.67
N SER A 315 -10.27 7.39 24.15
CA SER A 315 -11.70 7.65 24.36
C SER A 315 -12.54 7.25 23.15
N ALA A 316 -13.63 6.52 23.38
CA ALA A 316 -14.57 6.04 22.35
C ALA A 316 -13.97 5.09 21.27
N ALA A 317 -12.71 4.66 21.38
CA ALA A 317 -12.09 3.71 20.43
C ALA A 317 -12.37 2.23 20.76
N SER A 318 -13.16 1.94 21.80
CA SER A 318 -13.39 0.57 22.32
C SER A 318 -14.40 -0.26 21.51
N LEU A 319 -15.17 0.33 20.60
CA LEU A 319 -16.33 -0.32 19.97
C LEU A 319 -16.04 -0.97 18.61
N GLN A 320 -14.83 -0.86 18.05
CA GLN A 320 -14.54 -1.32 16.68
C GLN A 320 -13.11 -1.86 16.49
N VAL A 321 -12.90 -2.55 15.36
CA VAL A 321 -11.71 -3.32 14.99
C VAL A 321 -10.46 -2.45 14.99
N GLN A 322 -9.53 -2.74 15.90
CA GLN A 322 -8.23 -2.06 16.01
C GLN A 322 -7.28 -2.51 14.89
N PRO A 323 -6.31 -1.67 14.47
CA PRO A 323 -5.31 -2.08 13.50
C PRO A 323 -4.53 -3.29 14.03
N ASP A 324 -4.36 -4.29 13.17
CA ASP A 324 -3.64 -5.53 13.47
C ASP A 324 -2.17 -5.26 13.85
N LEU A 325 -1.59 -6.12 14.68
CA LEU A 325 -0.21 -6.04 15.16
C LEU A 325 0.81 -6.00 13.99
N GLY A 326 0.50 -6.68 12.89
CA GLY A 326 1.29 -6.60 11.65
C GLY A 326 1.40 -5.20 11.07
N PHE A 327 0.29 -4.45 11.08
CA PHE A 327 0.27 -3.05 10.64
C PHE A 327 1.13 -2.18 11.55
N MET A 328 1.01 -2.34 12.88
CA MET A 328 1.77 -1.55 13.85
C MET A 328 3.27 -1.75 13.71
N LYS A 329 3.72 -3.01 13.57
CA LYS A 329 5.13 -3.33 13.34
C LYS A 329 5.65 -2.73 12.04
N ARG A 330 4.86 -2.78 10.96
CA ARG A 330 5.22 -2.19 9.67
C ARG A 330 5.32 -0.67 9.74
N LEU A 331 4.40 0.00 10.44
CA LEU A 331 4.43 1.44 10.65
C LEU A 331 5.70 1.85 11.40
N GLN A 332 6.07 1.12 12.46
CA GLN A 332 7.29 1.36 13.21
C GLN A 332 8.56 1.19 12.35
N GLN A 333 8.60 0.17 11.48
CA GLN A 333 9.70 0.00 10.53
C GLN A 333 9.79 1.15 9.52
N MET A 334 8.64 1.71 9.10
CA MET A 334 8.59 2.84 8.17
C MET A 334 8.98 4.18 8.80
N LEU A 335 8.72 4.38 10.08
CA LEU A 335 9.22 5.53 10.84
C LEU A 335 10.73 5.42 11.15
N GLY A 336 11.28 4.21 11.02
CA GLY A 336 12.71 3.92 11.18
C GLY A 336 13.20 3.93 12.63
N ARG A 337 14.47 3.54 12.84
CA ARG A 337 15.04 3.41 14.21
C ARG A 337 15.15 4.72 14.98
N LYS A 338 15.29 5.85 14.27
CA LYS A 338 15.40 7.18 14.89
C LYS A 338 14.17 7.48 15.75
N HIS A 339 12.99 7.06 15.30
CA HIS A 339 11.73 7.20 16.01
C HIS A 339 11.79 6.55 17.40
N GLN A 340 12.31 5.32 17.49
CA GLN A 340 12.38 4.55 18.74
C GLN A 340 13.41 5.12 19.73
N ARG A 341 14.55 5.58 19.21
CA ARG A 341 15.64 6.16 20.02
C ARG A 341 15.24 7.48 20.66
N ASN A 342 14.58 8.35 19.90
CA ASN A 342 14.23 9.69 20.35
C ASN A 342 12.87 9.78 21.04
N LEU A 343 12.03 8.76 20.92
CA LEU A 343 10.79 8.68 21.71
C LEU A 343 11.13 8.58 23.19
N GLN A 344 10.56 9.45 24.03
CA GLN A 344 10.80 9.44 25.48
C GLN A 344 9.64 8.85 26.28
N ALA A 345 8.40 9.20 25.92
CA ALA A 345 7.20 8.73 26.60
C ALA A 345 6.03 8.58 25.63
N ILE A 346 5.15 7.60 25.90
CA ILE A 346 3.84 7.45 25.27
C ILE A 346 2.78 7.53 26.37
N TYR A 347 2.07 8.65 26.46
CA TYR A 347 0.97 8.82 27.40
C TYR A 347 -0.33 8.29 26.78
N VAL A 348 -0.89 7.22 27.34
CA VAL A 348 -2.14 6.62 26.88
C VAL A 348 -3.29 7.05 27.79
N LEU A 349 -4.19 7.89 27.29
CA LEU A 349 -5.36 8.37 28.02
C LEU A 349 -6.56 7.44 27.84
N HIS A 350 -7.23 7.11 28.96
CA HIS A 350 -8.38 6.21 29.06
C HIS A 350 -8.11 4.80 28.51
N PRO A 351 -7.04 4.12 28.98
CA PRO A 351 -6.74 2.78 28.52
C PRO A 351 -7.84 1.78 28.93
N THR A 352 -8.39 1.07 27.95
CA THR A 352 -9.30 -0.05 28.19
C THR A 352 -8.54 -1.33 28.49
N LEU A 353 -9.20 -2.33 29.09
CA LEU A 353 -8.62 -3.67 29.25
C LEU A 353 -8.16 -4.24 27.90
N GLY A 354 -8.98 -4.09 26.86
CA GLY A 354 -8.64 -4.51 25.50
C GLY A 354 -7.36 -3.85 24.96
N LEU A 355 -7.22 -2.52 25.11
CA LEU A 355 -6.00 -1.84 24.70
C LEU A 355 -4.77 -2.29 25.50
N ARG A 356 -4.92 -2.46 26.83
CA ARG A 356 -3.82 -2.94 27.69
C ARG A 356 -3.36 -4.34 27.25
N THR A 357 -4.30 -5.23 26.93
CA THR A 357 -3.99 -6.56 26.40
C THR A 357 -3.34 -6.52 25.01
N ALA A 358 -3.78 -5.63 24.13
CA ALA A 358 -3.18 -5.46 22.80
C ALA A 358 -1.75 -4.91 22.90
N ILE A 359 -1.49 -3.94 23.78
CA ILE A 359 -0.16 -3.41 24.05
C ILE A 359 0.75 -4.51 24.64
N LEU A 360 0.25 -5.32 25.57
CA LEU A 360 0.98 -6.46 26.12
C LEU A 360 1.32 -7.50 25.05
N ALA A 361 0.39 -7.80 24.13
CA ALA A 361 0.67 -8.71 23.01
C ALA A 361 1.74 -8.13 22.07
N LEU A 362 1.69 -6.83 21.80
CA LEU A 362 2.68 -6.16 20.95
C LEU A 362 4.07 -6.07 21.60
N GLN A 363 4.14 -5.97 22.94
CA GLN A 363 5.39 -6.05 23.71
C GLN A 363 6.15 -7.36 23.48
N LEU A 364 5.45 -8.46 23.24
CA LEU A 364 6.08 -9.77 22.98
C LEU A 364 6.70 -9.87 21.59
N LEU A 365 6.35 -8.96 20.68
CA LEU A 365 6.70 -9.02 19.25
C LEU A 365 7.68 -7.92 18.80
N VAL A 366 7.88 -6.91 19.63
CA VAL A 366 8.66 -5.70 19.33
C VAL A 366 9.67 -5.46 20.45
N ASP A 367 10.84 -4.90 20.10
CA ASP A 367 11.89 -4.54 21.06
C ASP A 367 11.34 -3.78 22.28
N GLY A 368 11.58 -4.33 23.48
CA GLY A 368 10.91 -3.92 24.72
C GLY A 368 11.23 -2.49 25.20
N ASP A 369 12.24 -1.83 24.64
CA ASP A 369 12.67 -0.51 25.10
C ASP A 369 11.69 0.62 24.74
N VAL A 370 10.89 0.45 23.69
CA VAL A 370 9.82 1.40 23.36
C VAL A 370 8.67 1.29 24.35
N TRP A 371 8.32 0.08 24.76
CA TRP A 371 7.13 -0.18 25.56
C TRP A 371 7.30 0.13 27.05
N LYS A 372 8.53 0.12 27.56
CA LYS A 372 8.85 0.65 28.90
C LYS A 372 8.52 2.14 29.05
N LYS A 373 8.34 2.85 27.93
CA LYS A 373 8.02 4.28 27.87
C LYS A 373 6.52 4.57 27.87
N VAL A 374 5.67 3.53 27.90
CA VAL A 374 4.21 3.70 27.94
C VAL A 374 3.76 4.02 29.35
N VAL A 375 3.06 5.15 29.50
CA VAL A 375 2.46 5.61 30.74
C VAL A 375 0.94 5.60 30.57
N TYR A 376 0.27 4.76 31.35
CA TYR A 376 -1.19 4.69 31.36
C TYR A 376 -1.78 5.79 32.24
N VAL A 377 -2.72 6.54 31.68
CA VAL A 377 -3.37 7.68 32.33
C VAL A 377 -4.88 7.50 32.27
N ASP A 378 -5.49 7.30 33.44
CA ASP A 378 -6.93 7.02 33.51
C ASP A 378 -7.79 8.31 33.52
N ARG A 379 -7.20 9.48 33.75
CA ARG A 379 -7.90 10.77 33.88
C ARG A 379 -7.20 11.92 33.18
N LEU A 380 -7.95 12.85 32.58
CA LEU A 380 -7.39 14.04 31.92
C LEU A 380 -6.53 14.89 32.87
N MET A 381 -6.97 15.08 34.11
CA MET A 381 -6.21 15.86 35.10
C MET A 381 -4.84 15.24 35.43
N GLN A 382 -4.71 13.93 35.35
CA GLN A 382 -3.42 13.26 35.53
C GLN A 382 -2.52 13.47 34.32
N LEU A 383 -3.08 13.49 33.11
CA LEU A 383 -2.33 13.83 31.89
C LEU A 383 -1.75 15.24 31.99
N PHE A 384 -2.51 16.19 32.55
CA PHE A 384 -2.08 17.58 32.70
C PHE A 384 -0.89 17.79 33.63
N ARG A 385 -0.51 16.79 34.44
CA ARG A 385 0.74 16.82 35.21
C ARG A 385 1.98 16.63 34.34
N TYR A 386 1.84 15.93 33.22
CA TYR A 386 2.92 15.66 32.27
C TYR A 386 2.89 16.62 31.08
N VAL A 387 1.70 17.03 30.65
CA VAL A 387 1.52 17.89 29.49
C VAL A 387 0.56 19.03 29.83
N PRO A 388 1.01 20.30 29.84
CA PRO A 388 0.13 21.42 30.11
C PRO A 388 -1.04 21.45 29.11
N ARG A 389 -2.22 21.79 29.60
CA ARG A 389 -3.47 21.75 28.81
C ARG A 389 -3.40 22.66 27.59
N GLU A 390 -2.76 23.82 27.72
CA GLU A 390 -2.64 24.85 26.68
C GLU A 390 -1.88 24.33 25.45
N GLN A 391 -1.08 23.28 25.64
CA GLN A 391 -0.27 22.65 24.60
C GLN A 391 -1.06 21.58 23.81
N LEU A 392 -2.31 21.28 24.19
CA LEU A 392 -3.13 20.22 23.60
C LEU A 392 -4.51 20.72 23.15
N THR A 393 -4.87 20.43 21.90
CA THR A 393 -6.22 20.63 21.36
C THR A 393 -7.09 19.39 21.53
N ILE A 394 -7.59 19.16 22.74
CA ILE A 394 -8.36 17.94 23.08
C ILE A 394 -9.77 17.98 22.48
N PRO A 395 -10.21 16.94 21.74
CA PRO A 395 -11.59 16.85 21.21
C PRO A 395 -12.66 16.74 22.31
N ASP A 396 -13.86 17.27 22.05
CA ASP A 396 -14.95 17.34 23.04
C ASP A 396 -15.40 15.95 23.55
N PHE A 397 -15.44 14.95 22.67
CA PHE A 397 -15.81 13.59 23.07
C PHE A 397 -14.83 12.96 24.08
N VAL A 398 -13.58 13.43 24.14
CA VAL A 398 -12.60 12.94 25.11
C VAL A 398 -12.97 13.43 26.51
N PHE A 399 -13.41 14.69 26.64
CA PHE A 399 -13.92 15.24 27.89
C PHE A 399 -15.21 14.57 28.32
N GLN A 400 -16.12 14.34 27.37
CA GLN A 400 -17.38 13.64 27.65
C GLN A 400 -17.12 12.23 28.17
N HIS A 401 -16.20 11.48 27.55
CA HIS A 401 -15.84 10.14 28.01
C HIS A 401 -15.18 10.16 29.40
N ASP A 402 -14.32 11.14 29.70
CA ASP A 402 -13.74 11.30 31.03
C ASP A 402 -14.84 11.58 32.07
N LEU A 403 -15.86 12.38 31.73
CA LEU A 403 -17.03 12.62 32.60
C LEU A 403 -17.90 11.37 32.77
N GLU A 404 -18.13 10.59 31.72
CA GLU A 404 -18.95 9.37 31.81
C GLU A 404 -18.27 8.28 32.64
N VAL A 405 -16.97 8.09 32.44
CA VAL A 405 -16.19 7.03 33.11
C VAL A 405 -15.74 7.46 34.51
N ASN A 406 -15.34 8.74 34.68
CA ASN A 406 -14.74 9.25 35.91
C ASN A 406 -15.58 10.33 36.63
N GLY A 407 -16.66 10.85 36.05
CA GLY A 407 -17.44 11.99 36.58
C GLY A 407 -18.23 11.69 37.86
N GLY A 408 -18.50 10.42 38.17
CA GLY A 408 -18.96 10.02 39.51
C GLY A 408 -17.93 10.29 40.62
N LYS A 409 -16.67 10.61 40.28
CA LYS A 409 -15.55 10.88 41.19
C LYS A 409 -14.97 12.29 41.00
N GLY A 410 -15.83 13.30 40.87
CA GLY A 410 -15.50 14.68 41.29
C GLY A 410 -14.89 15.62 40.26
N ILE A 411 -15.29 15.55 38.98
CA ILE A 411 -14.90 16.54 37.97
C ILE A 411 -16.13 17.35 37.55
N ILE A 412 -16.02 18.68 37.60
CA ILE A 412 -16.98 19.60 36.96
C ILE A 412 -16.25 20.29 35.81
N VAL A 413 -16.83 20.22 34.62
CA VAL A 413 -16.36 20.95 33.43
C VAL A 413 -17.26 22.17 33.26
N ASP A 414 -16.69 23.38 33.33
CA ASP A 414 -17.44 24.60 33.05
C ASP A 414 -17.85 24.63 31.55
N PRO A 415 -19.15 24.66 31.23
CA PRO A 415 -19.63 24.66 29.84
C PRO A 415 -19.13 25.86 29.00
N ARG A 416 -18.80 26.99 29.63
CA ARG A 416 -18.40 28.23 28.93
C ARG A 416 -16.90 28.32 28.69
N THR A 417 -16.10 27.96 29.67
CA THR A 417 -14.62 28.09 29.62
C THR A 417 -13.92 26.77 29.33
N LYS A 418 -14.68 25.66 29.34
CA LYS A 418 -14.18 24.28 29.34
C LYS A 418 -13.19 24.02 30.49
N HIS A 419 -13.11 24.87 31.52
CA HIS A 419 -12.20 24.66 32.66
C HIS A 419 -12.62 23.43 33.46
N VAL A 420 -11.63 22.62 33.85
CA VAL A 420 -11.83 21.38 34.59
C VAL A 420 -11.37 21.61 36.02
N TYR A 421 -12.27 21.47 37.00
CA TYR A 421 -11.93 21.61 38.41
C TYR A 421 -12.48 20.46 39.24
N GLN A 422 -11.78 20.20 40.36
CA GLN A 422 -12.11 19.14 41.30
C GLN A 422 -13.29 19.58 42.17
N ARG A 423 -14.28 18.70 42.34
CA ARG A 423 -15.36 18.91 43.32
C ARG A 423 -14.72 18.88 44.72
N PRO A 424 -14.90 19.90 45.57
CA PRO A 424 -14.41 19.83 46.94
C PRO A 424 -15.06 18.62 47.62
N SER A 425 -14.23 17.77 48.21
CA SER A 425 -14.67 16.64 49.02
C SER A 425 -15.41 17.20 50.24
N GLY A 426 -16.73 17.13 50.21
CA GLY A 426 -17.60 17.42 51.36
C GLY A 426 -17.61 16.27 52.36
#